data_AF-A0A6G3SEZ8-F1
#
_entry.id   AF-A0A6G3SEZ8-F1
#
_cell.length_a   1.000
_cell.length_b   1.000
_cell.length_c   1.000
_cell.angle_alpha   90.00
_cell.angle_beta   90.00
_cell.angle_gamma   90.00
#
_symmetry.space_group_name_H-M   'P 1'
#
loop_
_entity.id
_entity.type
_entity.pdbx_description
1 polymer ?
#
loop_
_entity_poly.entity_id
_entity_poly.type
_entity_poly.pdbx_seq_one_letter_code
_entity_poly.pdbx_strand_id
1 'polypeptide(L)'
;MGMLRRMPASPLPLGPGASGSSGGDACPGALRLHAADDGFLARVRIPGGVVSVTQARALAEVAGRLGDGMLHLTSRGNVQVRGLSGECGGELAAVLGGAGLLPSAAHERVRNVVASPMSGLDGHGYVDVRDWLTGLDDALCASSVTPELSGRFLFALDDGRGDVATLRP
;
A
#
# COMPACT_ATOMS: atom_id res chain seq x y z
N MET A 1 -49.98 -22.11 -23.66
CA MET A 1 -50.69 -20.91 -23.19
C MET A 1 -50.20 -20.58 -21.79
N GLY A 2 -49.39 -19.53 -21.59
CA GLY A 2 -48.91 -19.14 -20.27
C GLY A 2 -47.48 -18.56 -20.25
N MET A 3 -47.29 -17.42 -20.89
CA MET A 3 -46.05 -16.63 -20.85
C MET A 3 -45.98 -15.91 -19.49
N LEU A 4 -45.05 -16.31 -18.62
CA LEU A 4 -44.81 -15.61 -17.35
C LEU A 4 -44.20 -14.24 -17.63
N ARG A 5 -45.00 -13.20 -17.41
CA ARG A 5 -44.69 -11.79 -17.63
C ARG A 5 -43.76 -11.32 -16.51
N ARG A 6 -42.51 -10.97 -16.86
CA ARG A 6 -41.52 -10.35 -15.97
C ARG A 6 -42.03 -8.96 -15.56
N MET A 7 -42.17 -8.70 -14.26
CA MET A 7 -42.46 -7.35 -13.76
C MET A 7 -41.24 -6.44 -13.93
N PRO A 8 -41.41 -5.17 -14.35
CA PRO A 8 -40.29 -4.23 -14.41
C PRO A 8 -39.92 -3.77 -13.00
N ALA A 9 -38.63 -3.82 -12.67
CA ALA A 9 -38.10 -3.19 -11.47
C ALA A 9 -38.18 -1.66 -11.63
N SER A 10 -38.85 -1.00 -10.68
CA SER A 10 -38.88 0.46 -10.60
C SER A 10 -37.52 0.97 -10.08
N PRO A 11 -36.87 1.95 -10.73
CA PRO A 11 -35.63 2.51 -10.23
C PRO A 11 -35.89 3.40 -9.01
N LEU A 12 -35.12 3.18 -7.94
CA LEU A 12 -35.06 4.08 -6.78
C LEU A 12 -34.49 5.46 -7.20
N PRO A 13 -34.90 6.56 -6.54
CA PRO A 13 -34.49 7.89 -6.95
C PRO A 13 -32.99 8.14 -6.68
N LEU A 14 -32.29 8.60 -7.71
CA LEU A 14 -30.91 9.09 -7.63
C LEU A 14 -30.88 10.41 -6.85
N GLY A 15 -30.13 10.44 -5.75
CA GLY A 15 -29.83 11.67 -5.01
C GLY A 15 -28.94 12.63 -5.83
N PRO A 16 -28.90 13.93 -5.47
CA PRO A 16 -28.25 14.96 -6.26
C PRO A 16 -26.73 14.74 -6.31
N GLY A 17 -26.18 14.95 -7.50
CA GLY A 17 -24.83 14.57 -7.88
C GLY A 17 -23.71 15.13 -7.01
N ALA A 18 -22.77 14.26 -6.67
CA ALA A 18 -21.39 14.64 -6.46
C ALA A 18 -20.70 14.62 -7.83
N SER A 19 -20.34 15.82 -8.26
CA SER A 19 -19.53 16.16 -9.43
C SER A 19 -18.34 15.21 -9.62
N GLY A 20 -18.11 14.81 -10.88
CA GLY A 20 -16.92 14.07 -11.27
C GLY A 20 -15.66 14.80 -10.83
N SER A 21 -14.90 14.21 -9.91
CA SER A 21 -13.52 14.57 -9.71
C SER A 21 -12.71 14.03 -10.88
N SER A 22 -11.99 14.89 -11.58
CA SER A 22 -10.85 14.48 -12.40
C SER A 22 -10.02 13.49 -11.59
N GLY A 23 -9.88 12.26 -12.11
CA GLY A 23 -9.39 11.09 -11.39
C GLY A 23 -7.93 11.22 -10.96
N GLY A 24 -7.70 11.97 -9.89
CA GLY A 24 -6.47 11.91 -9.11
C GLY A 24 -6.38 10.55 -8.44
N ASP A 25 -5.21 9.93 -8.50
CA ASP A 25 -4.92 8.62 -7.95
C ASP A 25 -5.26 8.57 -6.45
N ALA A 26 -6.42 8.01 -6.11
CA ALA A 26 -7.01 8.00 -4.77
C ALA A 26 -6.36 6.96 -3.83
N CYS A 27 -5.07 6.72 -4.02
CA CYS A 27 -4.41 5.63 -3.36
C CYS A 27 -4.21 5.90 -1.88
N PRO A 28 -4.59 4.94 -1.01
CA PRO A 28 -4.37 5.06 0.42
C PRO A 28 -2.88 5.21 0.71
N GLY A 29 -2.58 6.14 1.61
CA GLY A 29 -1.26 6.37 2.16
C GLY A 29 -1.24 6.09 3.66
N ALA A 30 -0.07 6.27 4.29
CA ALA A 30 0.06 6.25 5.74
C ALA A 30 -0.24 7.63 6.37
N LEU A 31 -0.12 8.71 5.58
CA LEU A 31 -0.48 10.07 6.01
C LEU A 31 -1.89 10.50 5.58
N ARG A 32 -2.43 9.85 4.55
CA ARG A 32 -3.80 10.06 4.07
C ARG A 32 -4.59 8.76 4.19
N LEU A 33 -5.35 8.69 5.27
CA LEU A 33 -6.25 7.58 5.53
C LEU A 33 -7.34 7.47 4.46
N HIS A 34 -7.75 6.24 4.17
CA HIS A 34 -8.81 5.95 3.22
C HIS A 34 -10.00 5.32 3.93
N ALA A 35 -11.22 5.74 3.60
CA ALA A 35 -12.42 5.19 4.18
C ALA A 35 -12.69 3.77 3.64
N ALA A 36 -13.07 2.86 4.52
CA ALA A 36 -13.45 1.49 4.24
C ALA A 36 -14.64 1.08 5.15
N ASP A 37 -15.21 -0.10 4.90
CA ASP A 37 -16.40 -0.57 5.62
C ASP A 37 -16.15 -0.81 7.11
N ASP A 38 -14.89 -1.10 7.47
CA ASP A 38 -14.42 -1.38 8.83
C ASP A 38 -13.87 -0.12 9.54
N GLY A 39 -13.95 1.06 8.92
CA GLY A 39 -13.37 2.30 9.41
C GLY A 39 -12.34 2.85 8.42
N PHE A 40 -11.35 3.58 8.91
CA PHE A 40 -10.26 4.04 8.04
C PHE A 40 -9.17 2.97 7.91
N LEU A 41 -8.45 3.01 6.80
CA LEU A 41 -7.24 2.22 6.59
C LEU A 41 -6.05 3.10 6.22
N ALA A 42 -4.89 2.66 6.67
CA ALA A 42 -3.59 3.19 6.28
C ALA A 42 -2.81 2.11 5.56
N ARG A 43 -2.12 2.49 4.47
CA ARG A 43 -1.19 1.59 3.78
C ARG A 43 0.22 2.05 4.06
N VAL A 44 1.01 1.17 4.68
CA VAL A 44 2.43 1.40 4.94
C VAL A 44 3.26 0.82 3.79
N ARG A 45 4.16 1.63 3.25
CA ARG A 45 5.09 1.24 2.20
C ARG A 45 6.27 0.48 2.79
N ILE A 46 6.57 -0.70 2.25
CA ILE A 46 7.66 -1.56 2.73
C ILE A 46 8.45 -2.04 1.50
N PRO A 47 9.51 -1.32 1.11
CA PRO A 47 10.38 -1.70 0.00
C PRO A 47 10.84 -3.15 0.11
N GLY A 48 10.58 -3.93 -0.94
CA GLY A 48 10.91 -5.36 -1.01
C GLY A 48 10.21 -6.25 0.02
N GLY A 49 9.28 -5.72 0.81
CA GLY A 49 8.70 -6.43 1.95
C GLY A 49 9.69 -6.62 3.12
N VAL A 50 10.82 -5.91 3.12
CA VAL A 50 11.86 -6.03 4.16
C VAL A 50 11.54 -5.10 5.33
N VAL A 51 11.48 -5.66 6.53
CA VAL A 51 11.27 -4.91 7.77
C VAL A 51 12.34 -5.24 8.80
N SER A 52 12.84 -4.22 9.49
CA SER A 52 13.63 -4.40 10.70
C SER A 52 12.75 -4.81 11.89
N VAL A 53 13.37 -5.33 12.95
CA VAL A 53 12.66 -5.66 14.21
C VAL A 53 11.96 -4.43 14.80
N THR A 54 12.59 -3.26 14.74
CA THR A 54 12.00 -2.00 15.23
C THR A 54 10.76 -1.63 14.45
N GLN A 55 10.81 -1.73 13.12
CA GLN A 55 9.67 -1.47 12.24
C GLN A 55 8.54 -2.47 12.48
N ALA A 56 8.85 -3.76 12.61
CA ALA A 56 7.87 -4.80 12.89
C ALA A 56 7.14 -4.56 14.23
N ARG A 57 7.87 -4.13 15.27
CA ARG A 57 7.28 -3.76 16.57
C ARG A 57 6.36 -2.55 16.45
N ALA A 58 6.79 -1.51 15.74
CA ALA A 58 5.96 -0.33 15.52
C ALA A 58 4.68 -0.65 14.75
N LEU A 59 4.76 -1.53 13.73
CA LEU A 59 3.59 -2.03 13.01
C LEU A 59 2.63 -2.78 13.94
N ALA A 60 3.13 -3.70 14.76
CA ALA A 60 2.32 -4.43 15.73
C ALA A 60 1.67 -3.50 16.76
N GLU A 61 2.40 -2.48 17.23
CA GLU A 61 1.89 -1.47 18.14
C GLU A 61 0.71 -0.70 17.53
N VAL A 62 0.87 -0.14 16.32
CA VAL A 62 -0.21 0.64 15.70
C VAL A 62 -1.42 -0.23 15.36
N ALA A 63 -1.21 -1.49 14.95
CA ALA A 63 -2.32 -2.41 14.72
C ALA A 63 -3.09 -2.69 16.00
N GLY A 64 -2.40 -2.98 17.11
CA GLY A 64 -3.02 -3.30 18.40
C GLY A 64 -3.67 -2.10 19.09
N ARG A 65 -3.10 -0.91 18.96
CA ARG A 65 -3.56 0.29 19.67
C ARG A 65 -4.55 1.14 18.89
N LEU A 66 -4.34 1.26 17.57
CA LEU A 66 -5.09 2.20 16.73
C LEU A 66 -6.03 1.51 15.74
N GLY A 67 -5.75 0.24 15.39
CA GLY A 67 -6.49 -0.53 14.41
C GLY A 67 -7.28 -1.70 15.00
N ASP A 68 -7.55 -2.68 14.14
CA ASP A 68 -8.30 -3.91 14.44
C ASP A 68 -7.47 -5.01 15.13
N GLY A 69 -6.22 -4.72 15.51
CA GLY A 69 -5.29 -5.68 16.09
C GLY A 69 -4.53 -6.54 15.06
N MET A 70 -4.79 -6.37 13.76
CA MET A 70 -4.21 -7.21 12.71
C MET A 70 -3.36 -6.40 11.73
N LEU A 71 -2.32 -7.06 11.22
CA LEU A 71 -1.55 -6.56 10.07
C LEU A 71 -1.99 -7.30 8.81
N HIS A 72 -2.44 -6.55 7.82
CA HIS A 72 -2.94 -7.11 6.57
C HIS A 72 -1.87 -6.98 5.49
N LEU A 73 -1.34 -8.12 5.02
CA LEU A 73 -0.34 -8.12 3.95
C LEU A 73 -0.99 -7.91 2.59
N THR A 74 -0.35 -7.11 1.75
CA THR A 74 -0.75 -6.91 0.36
C THR A 74 0.02 -7.86 -0.56
N SER A 75 -0.51 -8.13 -1.75
CA SER A 75 0.16 -8.92 -2.80
C SER A 75 1.50 -8.34 -3.29
N ARG A 76 1.85 -7.11 -2.87
CA ARG A 76 3.07 -6.39 -3.26
C ARG A 76 3.98 -6.10 -2.06
N GLY A 77 3.85 -6.87 -0.97
CA GLY A 77 4.74 -6.80 0.19
C GLY A 77 4.56 -5.58 1.10
N ASN A 78 3.58 -4.69 0.83
CA ASN A 78 3.17 -3.67 1.78
C ASN A 78 2.29 -4.24 2.89
N VAL A 79 2.11 -3.45 3.94
CA VAL A 79 1.21 -3.71 5.06
C VAL A 79 0.06 -2.71 5.06
N GLN A 80 -1.12 -3.16 5.48
CA GLN A 80 -2.27 -2.32 5.79
C GLN A 80 -2.63 -2.44 7.26
N VAL A 81 -2.93 -1.30 7.88
CA VAL A 81 -3.56 -1.20 9.19
C VAL A 81 -4.99 -0.75 8.96
N ARG A 82 -5.95 -1.49 9.50
CA ARG A 82 -7.39 -1.31 9.27
C ARG A 82 -8.11 -1.04 10.58
N GLY A 83 -9.39 -0.66 10.51
CA GLY A 83 -10.16 -0.33 11.71
C GLY A 83 -9.79 0.99 12.36
N LEU A 84 -9.08 1.87 11.66
CA LEU A 84 -8.60 3.13 12.20
C LEU A 84 -9.75 4.11 12.43
N SER A 85 -9.67 4.89 13.51
CA SER A 85 -10.54 6.06 13.68
C SER A 85 -10.08 7.22 12.77
N GLY A 86 -11.00 8.14 12.43
CA GLY A 86 -10.64 9.31 11.62
C GLY A 86 -9.67 10.28 12.31
N GLU A 87 -9.53 10.18 13.63
CA GLU A 87 -8.73 11.10 14.45
C GLU A 87 -7.32 10.58 14.75
N CYS A 88 -7.05 9.28 14.55
CA CYS A 88 -5.77 8.67 14.92
C CYS A 88 -4.62 8.94 13.93
N GLY A 89 -4.86 9.64 12.83
CA GLY A 89 -3.88 9.83 11.76
C GLY A 89 -2.57 10.50 12.23
N GLY A 90 -2.65 11.46 13.15
CA GLY A 90 -1.47 12.14 13.71
C GLY A 90 -0.62 11.21 14.57
N GLU A 91 -1.24 10.40 15.42
CA GLU A 91 -0.55 9.42 16.25
C GLU A 91 0.07 8.31 15.40
N LEU A 92 -0.68 7.79 14.43
CA LEU A 92 -0.18 6.80 13.47
C LEU A 92 1.07 7.33 12.75
N ALA A 93 1.02 8.56 12.24
CA ALA A 93 2.15 9.18 11.56
C ALA A 93 3.38 9.33 12.49
N ALA A 94 3.17 9.69 13.75
CA ALA A 94 4.25 9.83 14.72
C ALA A 94 4.96 8.48 14.98
N VAL A 95 4.19 7.41 15.24
CA VAL A 95 4.76 6.08 15.51
C VAL A 95 5.49 5.53 14.29
N LEU A 96 4.87 5.59 13.10
CA LEU A 96 5.49 5.11 11.87
C LEU A 96 6.72 5.94 11.49
N GLY A 97 6.67 7.26 11.67
CA GLY A 97 7.81 8.16 11.42
C GLY A 97 8.99 7.87 12.34
N GLY A 98 8.73 7.71 13.64
CA GLY A 98 9.77 7.34 14.61
C GLY A 98 10.44 5.99 14.33
N ALA A 99 9.73 5.06 13.67
CA ALA A 99 10.26 3.77 13.25
C ALA A 99 10.92 3.77 11.87
N GLY A 100 10.95 4.91 11.16
CA GLY A 100 11.49 5.00 9.79
C GLY A 100 10.60 4.34 8.73
N LEU A 101 9.30 4.19 8.98
CA LEU A 101 8.30 3.68 8.01
C LEU A 101 7.64 4.81 7.19
N LEU A 102 8.06 6.04 7.41
CA LEU A 102 7.68 7.24 6.66
C LEU A 102 8.95 7.97 6.19
N PRO A 103 9.72 7.40 5.25
CA PRO A 103 11.01 7.97 4.83
C PRO A 103 10.85 9.38 4.26
N SER A 104 9.68 9.70 3.68
CA SER A 104 9.32 11.02 3.22
C SER A 104 7.79 11.19 3.20
N ALA A 105 7.31 12.35 3.64
CA ALA A 105 5.90 12.70 3.55
C ALA A 105 5.43 12.88 2.08
N ALA A 106 6.33 13.31 1.19
CA ALA A 106 6.02 13.47 -0.24
C ALA A 106 6.00 12.14 -0.98
N HIS A 107 6.75 11.14 -0.51
CA HIS A 107 6.97 9.87 -1.20
C HIS A 107 6.23 8.69 -0.58
N GLU A 108 5.45 8.91 0.48
CA GLU A 108 4.66 7.86 1.15
C GLU A 108 3.67 7.15 0.20
N ARG A 109 3.21 7.85 -0.87
CA ARG A 109 2.35 7.27 -1.93
C ARG A 109 3.09 6.73 -3.13
N VAL A 110 4.39 7.02 -3.26
CA VAL A 110 5.19 6.43 -4.35
C VAL A 110 5.10 4.93 -4.20
N ARG A 111 4.84 4.24 -5.32
CA ARG A 111 4.57 2.81 -5.27
C ARG A 111 5.73 2.04 -4.68
N ASN A 112 5.36 0.90 -4.10
CA ASN A 112 6.34 0.02 -3.50
C ASN A 112 7.32 -0.50 -4.57
N VAL A 113 8.55 -0.76 -4.15
CA VAL A 113 9.47 -1.61 -4.92
C VAL A 113 9.19 -3.03 -4.51
N VAL A 114 8.79 -3.90 -5.44
CA VAL A 114 8.66 -5.34 -5.17
C VAL A 114 10.00 -6.00 -5.48
N ALA A 115 10.44 -6.92 -4.64
CA ALA A 115 11.68 -7.66 -4.84
C ALA A 115 11.45 -9.16 -4.65
N SER A 116 12.29 -10.01 -5.26
CA SER A 116 12.33 -11.45 -4.96
C SER A 116 12.47 -11.67 -3.44
N PRO A 117 11.49 -12.30 -2.76
CA PRO A 117 11.44 -12.35 -1.29
C PRO A 117 12.63 -13.06 -0.65
N MET A 118 13.22 -14.02 -1.36
CA MET A 118 14.33 -14.86 -0.86
C MET A 118 15.70 -14.40 -1.35
N SER A 119 15.80 -13.24 -2.02
CA SER A 119 17.07 -12.77 -2.57
C SER A 119 18.13 -12.60 -1.48
N GLY A 120 19.28 -13.25 -1.68
CA GLY A 120 20.40 -13.23 -0.73
C GLY A 120 20.19 -14.00 0.58
N LEU A 121 19.08 -14.74 0.74
CA LEU A 121 18.74 -15.47 1.98
C LEU A 121 18.91 -16.99 1.89
N ASP A 122 18.58 -17.60 0.75
CA ASP A 122 18.57 -19.07 0.57
C ASP A 122 19.53 -19.57 -0.52
N GLY A 123 20.18 -18.65 -1.26
CA GLY A 123 21.19 -18.97 -2.27
C GLY A 123 20.68 -19.58 -3.57
N HIS A 124 19.37 -19.69 -3.83
CA HIS A 124 18.86 -20.24 -5.09
C HIS A 124 18.73 -19.20 -6.23
N GLY A 125 19.15 -17.95 -5.98
CA GLY A 125 18.98 -16.81 -6.87
C GLY A 125 20.25 -16.57 -7.66
N TYR A 126 20.13 -15.96 -8.82
CA TYR A 126 21.28 -15.68 -9.67
C TYR A 126 22.04 -14.44 -9.22
N VAL A 127 21.36 -13.51 -8.51
CA VAL A 127 21.96 -12.28 -7.99
C VAL A 127 21.30 -11.86 -6.68
N ASP A 128 22.06 -11.26 -5.75
CA ASP A 128 21.48 -10.60 -4.59
C ASP A 128 21.03 -9.18 -4.96
N VAL A 129 19.73 -8.90 -4.86
CA VAL A 129 19.14 -7.61 -5.24
C VAL A 129 18.96 -6.66 -4.06
N ARG A 130 19.35 -7.04 -2.83
CA ARG A 130 19.09 -6.23 -1.62
C ARG A 130 19.76 -4.86 -1.65
N ASP A 131 21.00 -4.79 -2.13
CA ASP A 131 21.71 -3.51 -2.28
C ASP A 131 21.05 -2.63 -3.36
N TRP A 132 20.56 -3.25 -4.43
CA TRP A 132 19.83 -2.54 -5.50
C TRP A 132 18.47 -2.04 -5.01
N LEU A 133 17.80 -2.81 -4.14
CA LEU A 133 16.56 -2.43 -3.50
C LEU A 133 16.74 -1.16 -2.66
N THR A 134 17.75 -1.13 -1.78
CA THR A 134 18.06 0.05 -0.96
C THR A 134 18.43 1.24 -1.84
N GLY A 135 19.35 1.06 -2.80
CA GLY A 135 19.77 2.15 -3.68
C GLY A 135 18.64 2.72 -4.55
N LEU A 136 17.73 1.87 -5.04
CA LEU A 136 16.55 2.32 -5.77
C LEU A 136 15.59 3.07 -4.87
N ASP A 137 15.32 2.57 -3.66
CA ASP A 137 14.43 3.24 -2.71
C ASP A 137 14.92 4.66 -2.35
N ASP A 138 16.21 4.78 -2.07
CA ASP A 138 16.87 6.05 -1.78
C ASP A 138 16.77 7.01 -2.97
N ALA A 139 17.04 6.53 -4.19
CA ALA A 139 16.92 7.33 -5.40
C ALA A 139 15.48 7.78 -5.67
N LEU A 140 14.49 6.93 -5.36
CA LEU A 140 13.08 7.29 -5.47
C LEU A 140 12.71 8.39 -4.48
N CYS A 141 13.19 8.31 -3.23
CA CYS A 141 12.93 9.31 -2.20
C CYS A 141 13.67 10.63 -2.45
N ALA A 142 14.83 10.60 -3.11
CA ALA A 142 15.60 11.79 -3.46
C ALA A 142 15.04 12.55 -4.69
N SER A 143 14.22 11.90 -5.52
CA SER A 143 13.68 12.50 -6.75
C SER A 143 12.45 13.37 -6.49
N SER A 144 12.41 14.56 -7.08
CA SER A 144 11.24 15.46 -7.02
C SER A 144 10.10 15.05 -7.97
N VAL A 145 10.38 14.20 -8.97
CA VAL A 145 9.42 13.80 -10.01
C VAL A 145 8.67 12.52 -9.61
N THR A 146 9.27 11.68 -8.76
CA THR A 146 8.67 10.40 -8.37
C THR A 146 7.32 10.51 -7.66
N PRO A 147 7.01 11.54 -6.86
CA PRO A 147 5.66 11.73 -6.31
C PRO A 147 4.57 11.96 -7.37
N GLU A 148 4.95 12.37 -8.58
CA GLU A 148 4.03 12.60 -9.71
C GLU A 148 3.73 11.33 -10.51
N LEU A 149 4.45 10.23 -10.25
CA LEU A 149 4.20 8.97 -10.92
C LEU A 149 2.79 8.47 -10.61
N SER A 150 2.10 7.96 -11.64
CA SER A 150 0.81 7.30 -11.46
C SER A 150 0.97 6.11 -10.50
N GLY A 151 0.00 5.88 -9.62
CA GLY A 151 -0.04 4.66 -8.81
C GLY A 151 -0.24 3.37 -9.61
N ARG A 152 -0.38 3.44 -10.94
CA ARG A 152 -0.29 2.27 -11.82
C ARG A 152 1.15 1.93 -12.21
N PHE A 153 2.12 2.77 -11.86
CA PHE A 153 3.54 2.51 -12.07
C PHE A 153 4.06 1.57 -10.98
N LEU A 154 4.87 0.58 -11.36
CA LEU A 154 5.44 -0.41 -10.44
C LEU A 154 6.94 -0.53 -10.67
N PHE A 155 7.69 -0.62 -9.58
CA PHE A 155 9.10 -1.00 -9.60
C PHE A 155 9.22 -2.45 -9.14
N ALA A 156 10.02 -3.25 -9.84
CA ALA A 156 10.25 -4.65 -9.51
C ALA A 156 11.74 -5.01 -9.69
N LEU A 157 12.29 -5.76 -8.75
CA LEU A 157 13.64 -6.32 -8.79
C LEU A 157 13.55 -7.84 -8.66
N ASP A 158 13.91 -8.55 -9.73
CA ASP A 158 13.95 -10.01 -9.74
C ASP A 158 15.40 -10.48 -9.57
N ASP A 159 15.62 -11.49 -8.74
CA ASP A 159 16.92 -12.14 -8.54
C ASP A 159 17.25 -13.20 -9.62
N GLY A 160 16.44 -13.27 -10.67
CA GLY A 160 16.56 -14.17 -11.82
C GLY A 160 15.71 -15.44 -11.69
N ARG A 161 14.96 -15.62 -10.60
CA ARG A 161 14.07 -16.78 -10.41
C ARG A 161 12.68 -16.59 -11.01
N GLY A 162 12.33 -15.37 -11.41
CA GLY A 162 11.02 -15.04 -11.97
C GLY A 162 9.91 -14.84 -10.95
N ASP A 163 10.23 -14.67 -9.66
CA ASP A 163 9.28 -14.46 -8.57
C ASP A 163 8.40 -13.22 -8.81
N VAL A 164 8.96 -12.17 -9.42
CA VAL A 164 8.25 -10.91 -9.67
C VAL A 164 7.83 -10.73 -11.13
N ALA A 165 8.29 -11.60 -12.03
CA ALA A 165 8.04 -11.51 -13.48
C ALA A 165 6.55 -11.64 -13.85
N THR A 166 5.75 -12.30 -13.02
CA THR A 166 4.30 -12.49 -13.27
C THR A 166 3.42 -11.40 -12.68
N LEU A 167 3.99 -10.41 -11.99
CA LEU A 167 3.22 -9.33 -11.36
C LEU A 167 2.63 -8.41 -12.44
N ARG A 168 1.29 -8.27 -12.40
CA ARG A 168 0.58 -7.31 -13.25
C ARG A 168 0.56 -5.91 -12.60
N PRO A 169 0.66 -4.82 -13.40
CA PRO A 169 0.54 -3.43 -12.92
C PRO A 169 -0.74 -3.16 -12.14
#